data_AF-F6FJL0-F1
#
_entry.id   AF-F6FJL0-F1
#
_cell.length_a   1.000
_cell.length_b   1.000
_cell.length_c   1.000
_cell.angle_alpha   90.00
_cell.angle_beta   90.00
_cell.angle_gamma   90.00
#
_symmetry.space_group_name_H-M   'P 1'
#
loop_
_entity.id
_entity.type
_entity.pdbx_description
1 polymer ?
#
loop_
_entity_poly.entity_id
_entity_poly.type
_entity_poly.pdbx_seq_one_letter_code
_entity_poly.pdbx_strand_id
1 'polypeptide(L)'
;MKFKTLLGTGIVGGIGGAGVYGFHSLQPKNLQEYLEWQGFKLVSNSDENTWKAIKKENAPLLKEIFGKDDPETQEIQKWCKDLLPLTDYQEYVSRVSKVCVDSVWTVEGKIIQEKGSTNGLIQKGKDEDFKVAYVFRRHISDFLDLINFHPPQSEEGQPAEEKLDEAKKSFEDWCIGSLAKEANDSLVSNIQTFCSPKGFSTIKELIEKNGEKLLTDSQYTGDLEKKYQEIKDLKTWKDENEQSHSSNEDLKSWCNKNQDKKFSEEGVFAEIYPKFRFRCVKVLST
;
A
#
# COMPACT_ATOMS: atom_id res chain seq x y z
N MET A 1 19.14 -33.17 -30.36
CA MET A 1 18.62 -33.06 -31.74
C MET A 1 18.95 -31.68 -32.27
N LYS A 2 19.61 -31.62 -33.44
CA LYS A 2 20.06 -30.39 -34.11
C LYS A 2 18.91 -29.86 -34.98
N PHE A 3 18.49 -28.61 -34.82
CA PHE A 3 17.55 -27.98 -35.74
C PHE A 3 18.32 -27.48 -36.98
N LYS A 4 18.02 -28.08 -38.13
CA LYS A 4 18.52 -27.70 -39.45
C LYS A 4 17.73 -26.50 -39.97
N THR A 5 18.46 -25.45 -40.29
CA THR A 5 18.05 -24.30 -41.11
C THR A 5 17.61 -24.77 -42.50
N LEU A 6 16.42 -24.35 -42.95
CA LEU A 6 15.93 -24.57 -44.31
C LEU A 6 15.97 -23.22 -45.04
N LEU A 7 17.00 -23.05 -45.88
CA LEU A 7 17.14 -21.98 -46.86
C LEU A 7 16.17 -22.24 -48.01
N GLY A 8 15.12 -21.43 -48.12
CA GLY A 8 14.28 -21.31 -49.30
C GLY A 8 14.75 -20.14 -50.15
N THR A 9 15.48 -20.45 -51.22
CA THR A 9 15.91 -19.52 -52.27
C THR A 9 14.72 -19.02 -53.09
N GLY A 10 14.47 -17.70 -53.05
CA GLY A 10 13.64 -16.99 -54.01
C GLY A 10 14.39 -15.74 -54.46
N ILE A 11 15.16 -15.86 -55.55
CA ILE A 11 15.85 -14.74 -56.21
C ILE A 11 14.94 -14.25 -57.34
N VAL A 12 14.40 -13.04 -57.18
CA VAL A 12 14.08 -12.11 -58.27
C VAL A 12 14.82 -10.83 -57.84
N GLY A 13 15.96 -10.43 -58.40
CA GLY A 13 16.20 -10.21 -59.82
C GLY A 13 16.06 -8.71 -60.10
N GLY A 14 16.97 -7.88 -59.58
CA GLY A 14 17.07 -6.47 -59.97
C GLY A 14 17.57 -5.51 -58.89
N ILE A 15 18.71 -4.88 -59.18
CA ILE A 15 19.16 -3.57 -58.68
C ILE A 15 19.81 -3.54 -57.27
N GLY A 16 21.14 -3.50 -57.29
CA GLY A 16 21.91 -2.49 -56.55
C GLY A 16 22.42 -2.89 -55.16
N GLY A 17 23.75 -2.92 -55.02
CA GLY A 17 24.46 -2.93 -53.74
C GLY A 17 24.29 -1.64 -52.93
N ALA A 18 23.04 -1.27 -52.62
CA ALA A 18 22.66 -0.08 -51.86
C ALA A 18 21.91 -0.42 -50.55
N GLY A 19 21.83 -1.71 -50.19
CA GLY A 19 21.09 -2.18 -49.00
C GLY A 19 21.87 -2.23 -47.68
N VAL A 20 23.17 -1.95 -47.70
CA VAL A 20 24.03 -2.00 -46.49
C VAL A 20 24.40 -0.59 -45.97
N TYR A 21 24.20 0.45 -46.78
CA TYR A 21 24.58 1.83 -46.43
C TYR A 21 23.54 2.59 -45.58
N GLY A 22 22.35 2.03 -45.36
CA GLY A 22 21.30 2.64 -44.53
C GLY A 22 21.39 2.34 -43.03
N PHE A 23 22.09 1.28 -42.63
CA PHE A 23 22.12 0.83 -41.23
C PHE A 23 23.21 1.48 -40.36
N HIS A 24 24.28 1.99 -40.96
CA HIS A 24 25.30 2.76 -40.22
C HIS A 24 24.78 4.14 -39.78
N SER A 25 23.81 4.71 -40.50
CA SER A 25 23.18 5.98 -40.12
C SER A 25 22.13 5.83 -39.01
N LEU A 26 21.78 4.59 -38.62
CA LEU A 26 20.83 4.30 -37.55
C LEU A 26 21.52 3.92 -36.23
N GLN A 27 22.86 3.90 -36.22
CA GLN A 27 23.61 3.65 -35.00
C GLN A 27 23.61 4.90 -34.10
N PRO A 28 23.28 4.74 -32.81
CA PRO A 28 23.29 5.84 -31.87
C PRO A 28 24.71 6.40 -31.70
N LYS A 29 24.84 7.72 -31.86
CA LYS A 29 26.13 8.42 -31.85
C LYS A 29 26.71 8.58 -30.46
N ASN A 30 25.84 8.58 -29.45
CA ASN A 30 26.20 8.76 -28.06
C ASN A 30 25.29 7.91 -27.15
N LEU A 31 25.62 7.89 -25.86
CA LEU A 31 24.89 7.11 -24.87
C LEU A 31 23.41 7.53 -24.75
N GLN A 32 23.11 8.82 -24.84
CA GLN A 32 21.73 9.31 -24.82
C GLN A 32 20.92 8.72 -25.97
N GLU A 33 21.40 8.87 -27.21
CA GLU A 33 20.72 8.32 -28.39
C GLU A 33 20.58 6.80 -28.28
N TYR A 34 21.56 6.11 -27.68
CA TYR A 34 21.49 4.67 -27.46
C TYR A 34 20.36 4.30 -26.51
N LEU A 35 20.23 5.00 -25.39
CA LEU A 35 19.19 4.74 -24.39
C LEU A 35 17.79 5.04 -24.96
N GLU A 36 17.63 6.18 -25.64
CA GLU A 36 16.38 6.55 -26.29
C GLU A 36 16.01 5.56 -27.40
N TRP A 37 16.99 5.09 -28.18
CA TRP A 37 16.79 4.06 -29.20
C TRP A 37 16.37 2.70 -28.61
N GLN A 38 16.80 2.38 -27.40
CA GLN A 38 16.33 1.21 -26.64
C GLN A 38 14.93 1.42 -26.00
N GLY A 39 14.32 2.60 -26.17
CA GLY A 39 13.02 2.93 -25.61
C GLY A 39 13.08 3.43 -24.17
N PHE A 40 14.26 3.69 -23.62
CA PHE A 40 14.38 4.35 -22.32
C PHE A 40 14.05 5.83 -22.43
N LYS A 41 13.36 6.33 -21.41
CA LYS A 41 13.13 7.76 -21.21
C LYS A 41 14.12 8.25 -20.16
N LEU A 42 14.86 9.32 -20.44
CA LEU A 42 15.74 9.94 -19.46
C LEU A 42 14.94 10.63 -18.35
N VAL A 43 15.45 10.60 -17.12
CA VAL A 43 14.83 11.29 -15.99
C VAL A 43 14.96 12.80 -16.15
N SER A 44 13.88 13.54 -15.91
CA SER A 44 13.97 15.00 -15.85
C SER A 44 14.73 15.44 -14.59
N ASN A 45 15.59 16.45 -14.70
CA ASN A 45 16.26 17.03 -13.53
C ASN A 45 15.28 17.62 -12.51
N SER A 46 14.07 17.99 -12.93
CA SER A 46 13.03 18.55 -12.07
C SER A 46 12.16 17.50 -11.36
N ASP A 47 12.29 16.22 -11.73
CA ASP A 47 11.46 15.15 -11.15
C ASP A 47 12.07 14.60 -9.87
N GLU A 48 11.86 15.31 -8.76
CA GLU A 48 12.42 14.94 -7.46
C GLU A 48 12.01 13.54 -6.99
N ASN A 49 10.79 13.11 -7.28
CA ASN A 49 10.28 11.82 -6.80
C ASN A 49 10.94 10.66 -7.54
N THR A 50 11.09 10.77 -8.86
CA THR A 50 11.82 9.76 -9.64
C THR A 50 13.28 9.67 -9.19
N TRP A 51 13.94 10.79 -8.91
CA TRP A 51 15.30 10.77 -8.35
C TRP A 51 15.36 10.11 -6.97
N LYS A 52 14.39 10.39 -6.08
CA LYS A 52 14.30 9.72 -4.76
C LYS A 52 14.13 8.20 -4.92
N ALA A 53 13.27 7.77 -5.84
CA ALA A 53 13.03 6.36 -6.11
C ALA A 53 14.28 5.65 -6.65
N ILE A 54 14.94 6.25 -7.64
CA ILE A 54 16.20 5.73 -8.21
C ILE A 54 17.27 5.62 -7.12
N LYS A 55 17.44 6.65 -6.28
CA LYS A 55 18.39 6.63 -5.17
C LYS A 55 18.15 5.47 -4.22
N LYS A 56 16.89 5.25 -3.85
CA LYS A 56 16.49 4.18 -2.94
C LYS A 56 16.76 2.80 -3.55
N GLU A 57 16.36 2.59 -4.79
CA GLU A 57 16.43 1.29 -5.47
C GLU A 57 17.85 0.90 -5.89
N ASN A 58 18.67 1.89 -6.26
CA ASN A 58 20.03 1.71 -6.73
C ASN A 58 21.10 2.05 -5.68
N ALA A 59 20.76 2.13 -4.39
CA ALA A 59 21.70 2.52 -3.34
C ALA A 59 23.04 1.74 -3.36
N PRO A 60 23.07 0.40 -3.58
CA PRO A 60 24.34 -0.33 -3.69
C PRO A 60 25.19 0.09 -4.89
N LEU A 61 24.55 0.34 -6.04
CA LEU A 61 25.23 0.77 -7.26
C LEU A 61 25.75 2.21 -7.12
N LEU A 62 24.97 3.09 -6.51
CA LEU A 62 25.39 4.46 -6.23
C LEU A 62 26.58 4.51 -5.27
N LYS A 63 26.61 3.62 -4.26
CA LYS A 63 27.78 3.46 -3.39
C LYS A 63 29.02 3.04 -4.17
N GLU A 64 28.89 2.14 -5.14
CA GLU A 64 29.99 1.73 -6.01
C GLU A 64 30.50 2.89 -6.89
N ILE A 65 29.59 3.69 -7.46
CA ILE A 65 29.91 4.79 -8.36
C ILE A 65 30.58 5.96 -7.61
N PHE A 66 30.04 6.33 -6.45
CA PHE A 66 30.44 7.56 -5.73
C PHE A 66 31.31 7.30 -4.49
N GLY A 67 31.47 6.05 -4.06
CA GLY A 67 32.22 5.69 -2.86
C GLY A 67 31.56 6.12 -1.54
N LYS A 68 30.27 6.47 -1.54
CA LYS A 68 29.50 6.89 -0.35
C LYS A 68 28.08 6.33 -0.34
N ASP A 69 27.51 6.13 0.84
CA ASP A 69 26.21 5.47 1.03
C ASP A 69 25.01 6.28 0.51
N ASP A 70 25.08 7.61 0.55
CA ASP A 70 23.97 8.48 0.13
C ASP A 70 24.50 9.71 -0.66
N PRO A 71 24.82 9.56 -1.95
CA PRO A 71 25.22 10.68 -2.79
C PRO A 71 24.08 11.69 -2.98
N GLU A 72 24.43 12.97 -3.12
CA GLU A 72 23.45 14.02 -3.32
C GLU A 72 22.80 13.89 -4.71
N THR A 73 21.51 14.19 -4.81
CA THR A 73 20.78 14.12 -6.09
C THR A 73 21.46 14.95 -7.18
N GLN A 74 22.02 16.12 -6.82
CA GLN A 74 22.73 16.99 -7.77
C GLN A 74 24.00 16.34 -8.32
N GLU A 75 24.71 15.54 -7.52
CA GLU A 75 25.90 14.80 -7.97
C GLU A 75 25.52 13.71 -8.97
N ILE A 76 24.44 12.98 -8.69
CA ILE A 76 23.90 11.95 -9.59
C ILE A 76 23.45 12.57 -10.91
N GLN A 77 22.69 13.67 -10.85
CA GLN A 77 22.24 14.40 -12.02
C GLN A 77 23.42 14.90 -12.87
N LYS A 78 24.47 15.43 -12.22
CA LYS A 78 25.68 15.87 -12.92
C LYS A 78 26.40 14.69 -13.57
N TRP A 79 26.59 13.59 -12.85
CA TRP A 79 27.19 12.37 -13.37
C TRP A 79 26.46 11.85 -14.60
N CYS A 80 25.12 11.82 -14.59
CA CYS A 80 24.32 11.49 -15.75
C CYS A 80 24.58 12.45 -16.93
N LYS A 81 24.55 13.76 -16.70
CA LYS A 81 24.78 14.78 -17.74
C LYS A 81 26.16 14.65 -18.39
N ASP A 82 27.17 14.32 -17.61
CA ASP A 82 28.55 14.21 -18.10
C ASP A 82 28.76 12.95 -18.96
N LEU A 83 28.03 11.85 -18.69
CA LEU A 83 28.15 10.59 -19.42
C LEU A 83 27.26 10.47 -20.66
N LEU A 84 26.08 11.07 -20.65
CA LEU A 84 25.12 11.00 -21.77
C LEU A 84 25.70 11.39 -23.16
N PRO A 85 26.58 12.40 -23.30
CA PRO A 85 27.15 12.78 -24.60
C PRO A 85 28.34 11.93 -25.03
N LEU A 86 28.82 10.97 -24.22
CA LEU A 86 29.97 10.13 -24.59
C LEU A 86 29.67 9.26 -25.81
N THR A 87 30.68 9.11 -26.67
CA THR A 87 30.65 8.28 -27.89
C THR A 87 31.20 6.88 -27.64
N ASP A 88 32.20 6.74 -26.76
CA ASP A 88 32.71 5.44 -26.27
C ASP A 88 32.03 5.09 -24.95
N TYR A 89 30.77 4.66 -25.05
CA TYR A 89 29.87 4.57 -23.90
C TYR A 89 29.61 3.14 -23.40
N GLN A 90 30.22 2.12 -24.03
CA GLN A 90 29.89 0.71 -23.79
C GLN A 90 30.07 0.30 -22.32
N GLU A 91 31.11 0.80 -21.65
CA GLU A 91 31.37 0.51 -20.24
C GLU A 91 30.34 1.15 -19.28
N TYR A 92 29.65 2.21 -19.71
CA TYR A 92 28.72 2.98 -18.89
C TYR A 92 27.26 2.53 -19.06
N VAL A 93 26.91 1.85 -20.15
CA VAL A 93 25.51 1.52 -20.52
C VAL A 93 24.75 0.92 -19.35
N SER A 94 25.28 -0.14 -18.74
CA SER A 94 24.57 -0.86 -17.67
C SER A 94 24.29 -0.03 -16.42
N ARG A 95 25.16 0.94 -16.11
CA ARG A 95 25.01 1.82 -14.93
C ARG A 95 24.07 2.97 -15.25
N VAL A 96 24.26 3.61 -16.39
CA VAL A 96 23.45 4.77 -16.83
C VAL A 96 22.01 4.33 -17.12
N SER A 97 21.79 3.13 -17.68
CA SER A 97 20.45 2.59 -17.93
C SER A 97 19.68 2.21 -16.66
N LYS A 98 20.27 2.32 -15.48
CA LYS A 98 19.60 2.11 -14.18
C LYS A 98 19.43 3.39 -13.38
N VAL A 99 20.36 4.34 -13.56
CA VAL A 99 20.45 5.53 -12.71
C VAL A 99 19.96 6.80 -13.41
N CYS A 100 20.07 6.88 -14.74
CA CYS A 100 19.78 8.09 -15.51
C CYS A 100 18.48 8.00 -16.31
N VAL A 101 17.76 6.89 -16.22
CA VAL A 101 16.50 6.64 -16.93
C VAL A 101 15.33 6.56 -15.95
N ASP A 102 14.16 6.94 -16.42
CA ASP A 102 12.87 6.86 -15.74
C ASP A 102 12.39 5.40 -15.72
N SER A 103 13.13 4.55 -15.00
CA SER A 103 12.87 3.12 -14.86
C SER A 103 13.11 2.72 -13.42
N VAL A 104 12.01 2.64 -12.67
CA VAL A 104 11.97 2.02 -11.34
C VAL A 104 11.28 0.68 -11.49
N TRP A 105 11.86 -0.37 -10.93
CA TRP A 105 11.38 -1.74 -11.10
C TRP A 105 10.80 -2.32 -9.82
N THR A 106 10.99 -1.72 -8.65
CA THR A 106 10.39 -2.22 -7.40
C THR A 106 9.07 -1.53 -7.10
N VAL A 107 8.19 -2.23 -6.37
CA VAL A 107 6.96 -1.63 -5.84
C VAL A 107 7.28 -0.43 -4.95
N GLU A 108 8.32 -0.51 -4.11
CA GLU A 108 8.79 0.61 -3.31
C GLU A 108 9.18 1.81 -4.18
N GLY A 109 10.02 1.58 -5.19
CA GLY A 109 10.44 2.61 -6.14
C GLY A 109 9.26 3.26 -6.84
N LYS A 110 8.28 2.45 -7.29
CA LYS A 110 7.08 2.97 -7.96
C LYS A 110 6.20 3.82 -7.03
N ILE A 111 6.01 3.41 -5.78
CA ILE A 111 5.27 4.19 -4.79
C ILE A 111 6.00 5.50 -4.47
N ILE A 112 7.32 5.49 -4.33
CA ILE A 112 8.11 6.71 -4.11
C ILE A 112 8.00 7.65 -5.31
N GLN A 113 8.05 7.12 -6.53
CA GLN A 113 7.86 7.91 -7.75
C GLN A 113 6.49 8.62 -7.76
N GLU A 114 5.41 7.92 -7.39
CA GLU A 114 4.04 8.46 -7.42
C GLU A 114 3.69 9.37 -6.23
N LYS A 115 4.15 9.02 -5.02
CA LYS A 115 3.73 9.66 -3.76
C LYS A 115 4.86 10.41 -3.04
N GLY A 116 6.09 10.29 -3.54
CA GLY A 116 7.29 10.89 -2.94
C GLY A 116 7.88 10.13 -1.75
N SER A 117 7.13 9.21 -1.12
CA SER A 117 7.61 8.38 -0.01
C SER A 117 6.70 7.16 0.25
N THR A 118 7.21 6.18 1.00
CA THR A 118 6.43 5.07 1.57
C THR A 118 5.90 5.34 2.98
N ASN A 119 6.09 6.56 3.52
CA ASN A 119 5.67 6.91 4.88
C ASN A 119 4.16 6.84 5.08
N GLY A 120 3.38 6.90 3.99
CA GLY A 120 1.92 6.70 4.03
C GLY A 120 1.50 5.25 4.25
N LEU A 121 2.43 4.29 4.21
CA LEU A 121 2.18 2.87 4.46
C LEU A 121 2.47 2.52 5.92
N ILE A 122 1.81 1.46 6.42
CA ILE A 122 2.06 0.87 7.72
C ILE A 122 3.49 0.30 7.72
N GLN A 123 4.29 0.74 8.68
CA GLN A 123 5.69 0.34 8.80
C GLN A 123 5.84 -0.95 9.60
N LYS A 124 6.96 -1.64 9.41
CA LYS A 124 7.31 -2.85 10.17
C LYS A 124 7.27 -2.58 11.68
N GLY A 125 6.69 -3.49 12.46
CA GLY A 125 6.54 -3.38 13.91
C GLY A 125 5.40 -2.45 14.38
N LYS A 126 4.56 -1.95 13.48
CA LYS A 126 3.32 -1.23 13.81
C LYS A 126 2.16 -2.20 13.98
N ASP A 127 2.27 -3.05 14.99
CA ASP A 127 1.38 -4.20 15.19
C ASP A 127 -0.08 -3.81 15.29
N GLU A 128 -0.37 -2.76 16.07
CA GLU A 128 -1.73 -2.25 16.25
C GLU A 128 -2.33 -1.76 14.93
N ASP A 129 -1.56 -1.05 14.11
CA ASP A 129 -2.03 -0.54 12.81
C ASP A 129 -2.37 -1.70 11.86
N PHE A 130 -1.56 -2.76 11.85
CA PHE A 130 -1.85 -3.97 11.06
C PHE A 130 -3.10 -4.69 11.56
N LYS A 131 -3.28 -4.85 12.88
CA LYS A 131 -4.48 -5.48 13.46
C LYS A 131 -5.74 -4.71 13.10
N VAL A 132 -5.74 -3.39 13.33
CA VAL A 132 -6.86 -2.52 12.96
C VAL A 132 -7.10 -2.56 11.45
N ALA A 133 -6.05 -2.49 10.65
CA ALA A 133 -6.17 -2.57 9.21
C ALA A 133 -6.76 -3.90 8.73
N TYR A 134 -6.42 -5.02 9.38
CA TYR A 134 -6.93 -6.35 9.09
C TYR A 134 -8.41 -6.50 9.45
N VAL A 135 -8.83 -6.13 10.66
CA VAL A 135 -10.24 -6.36 11.08
C VAL A 135 -11.26 -5.66 10.18
N PHE A 136 -10.90 -4.49 9.63
CA PHE A 136 -11.73 -3.77 8.66
C PHE A 136 -11.65 -4.30 7.22
N ARG A 137 -10.76 -5.25 6.93
CA ARG A 137 -10.53 -5.82 5.59
C ARG A 137 -10.78 -7.33 5.53
N ARG A 138 -10.93 -8.00 6.68
CA ARG A 138 -11.11 -9.46 6.80
C ARG A 138 -12.32 -10.03 6.06
N HIS A 139 -13.24 -9.19 5.61
CA HIS A 139 -14.43 -9.59 4.86
C HIS A 139 -14.22 -9.58 3.34
N ILE A 140 -13.04 -9.15 2.87
CA ILE A 140 -12.68 -9.09 1.45
C ILE A 140 -11.91 -10.37 1.09
N SER A 141 -12.53 -11.29 0.35
CA SER A 141 -11.90 -12.58 -0.02
C SER A 141 -10.55 -12.39 -0.71
N ASP A 142 -10.50 -11.52 -1.72
CA ASP A 142 -9.28 -11.25 -2.47
C ASP A 142 -8.14 -10.74 -1.58
N PHE A 143 -8.46 -9.99 -0.52
CA PHE A 143 -7.47 -9.54 0.45
C PHE A 143 -6.91 -10.70 1.28
N LEU A 144 -7.78 -11.61 1.75
CA LEU A 144 -7.37 -12.81 2.48
C LEU A 144 -6.47 -13.71 1.62
N ASP A 145 -6.82 -13.86 0.34
CA ASP A 145 -6.00 -14.58 -0.64
C ASP A 145 -4.63 -13.92 -0.84
N LEU A 146 -4.59 -12.58 -0.95
CA LEU A 146 -3.34 -11.83 -1.10
C LEU A 146 -2.38 -12.03 0.09
N ILE A 147 -2.89 -11.97 1.31
CA ILE A 147 -2.08 -12.16 2.53
C ILE A 147 -1.88 -13.64 2.88
N ASN A 148 -2.45 -14.57 2.10
CA ASN A 148 -2.41 -16.00 2.34
C ASN A 148 -2.84 -16.38 3.78
N PHE A 149 -3.94 -15.76 4.23
CA PHE A 149 -4.51 -16.01 5.55
C PHE A 149 -6.02 -16.05 5.47
N HIS A 150 -6.60 -17.22 5.74
CA HIS A 150 -8.03 -17.42 5.82
C HIS A 150 -8.39 -17.78 7.27
N PRO A 151 -9.25 -16.98 7.93
CA PRO A 151 -9.68 -17.29 9.28
C PRO A 151 -10.43 -18.63 9.29
N PRO A 152 -10.32 -19.41 10.38
CA PRO A 152 -11.05 -20.66 10.51
C PRO A 152 -12.56 -20.41 10.38
N GLN A 153 -13.26 -21.32 9.69
CA GLN A 153 -14.71 -21.25 9.62
C GLN A 153 -15.28 -21.46 11.04
N SER A 154 -16.04 -20.49 11.53
CA SER A 154 -16.83 -20.66 12.75
C SER A 154 -18.00 -21.59 12.47
N GLU A 155 -18.34 -22.44 13.45
CA GLU A 155 -19.64 -23.12 13.47
C GLU A 155 -20.79 -22.10 13.46
N GLU A 156 -21.94 -22.46 12.89
CA GLU A 156 -23.13 -21.59 12.86
C GLU A 156 -23.47 -21.07 14.27
N GLY A 157 -23.48 -19.75 14.43
CA GLY A 157 -23.83 -19.10 15.69
C GLY A 157 -22.67 -18.84 16.67
N GLN A 158 -21.43 -19.21 16.33
CA GLN A 158 -20.24 -18.86 17.11
C GLN A 158 -19.46 -17.71 16.47
N PRO A 159 -18.88 -16.79 17.25
CA PRO A 159 -17.96 -15.79 16.72
C PRO A 159 -16.71 -16.49 16.18
N ALA A 160 -16.30 -16.16 14.96
CA ALA A 160 -15.05 -16.66 14.39
C ALA A 160 -13.87 -16.20 15.25
N GLU A 161 -12.98 -17.14 15.57
CA GLU A 161 -11.74 -16.86 16.27
C GLU A 161 -10.93 -15.84 15.44
N GLU A 162 -10.68 -14.66 16.01
CA GLU A 162 -10.15 -13.55 15.22
C GLU A 162 -8.66 -13.70 14.90
N LYS A 163 -7.94 -14.61 15.58
CA LYS A 163 -6.53 -14.97 15.37
C LYS A 163 -5.66 -13.77 14.96
N LEU A 164 -5.80 -12.67 15.68
CA LEU A 164 -5.32 -11.36 15.24
C LEU A 164 -3.80 -11.30 15.10
N ASP A 165 -3.06 -12.03 15.93
CA ASP A 165 -1.59 -12.08 15.85
C ASP A 165 -1.09 -12.85 14.62
N GLU A 166 -1.74 -13.95 14.25
CA GLU A 166 -1.43 -14.71 13.03
C GLU A 166 -1.77 -13.87 11.79
N ALA A 167 -2.96 -13.28 11.76
CA ALA A 167 -3.42 -12.42 10.68
C ALA A 167 -2.51 -11.20 10.49
N LYS A 168 -2.14 -10.55 11.60
CA LYS A 168 -1.20 -9.42 11.63
C LYS A 168 0.13 -9.81 11.00
N LYS A 169 0.67 -10.98 11.37
CA LYS A 169 1.97 -11.42 10.87
C LYS A 169 1.92 -11.66 9.35
N SER A 170 0.93 -12.41 8.88
CA SER A 170 0.74 -12.66 7.44
C SER A 170 0.57 -11.36 6.65
N PHE A 171 -0.20 -10.41 7.19
CA PHE A 171 -0.42 -9.12 6.56
C PHE A 171 0.84 -8.24 6.54
N GLU A 172 1.58 -8.17 7.65
CA GLU A 172 2.86 -7.45 7.72
C GLU A 172 3.88 -8.05 6.75
N ASP A 173 4.04 -9.37 6.74
CA ASP A 173 4.95 -10.07 5.85
C ASP A 173 4.60 -9.81 4.38
N TRP A 174 3.31 -9.81 4.03
CA TRP A 174 2.86 -9.48 2.68
C TRP A 174 3.13 -8.02 2.31
N CYS A 175 2.80 -7.06 3.18
CA CYS A 175 3.00 -5.64 2.93
C CYS A 175 4.48 -5.32 2.75
N ILE A 176 5.32 -5.70 3.71
CA ILE A 176 6.75 -5.38 3.72
C ILE A 176 7.48 -6.20 2.67
N GLY A 177 7.18 -7.49 2.54
CA GLY A 177 7.81 -8.37 1.57
C GLY A 177 7.48 -8.03 0.11
N SER A 178 6.36 -7.36 -0.14
CA SER A 178 5.98 -6.96 -1.50
C SER A 178 6.64 -5.68 -1.99
N LEU A 179 7.16 -4.83 -1.10
CA LEU A 179 7.84 -3.59 -1.48
C LEU A 179 9.09 -3.84 -2.36
N ALA A 180 9.81 -4.93 -2.11
CA ALA A 180 11.02 -5.30 -2.86
C ALA A 180 10.73 -6.09 -4.14
N LYS A 181 9.48 -6.48 -4.41
CA LYS A 181 9.11 -7.24 -5.61
C LYS A 181 9.08 -6.35 -6.84
N GLU A 182 9.12 -6.99 -8.01
CA GLU A 182 8.92 -6.31 -9.29
C GLU A 182 7.56 -5.60 -9.32
N ALA A 183 7.58 -4.34 -9.75
CA ALA A 183 6.42 -3.49 -9.83
C ALA A 183 5.48 -3.98 -10.93
N ASN A 184 4.22 -4.14 -10.57
CA ASN A 184 3.11 -4.14 -11.52
C ASN A 184 1.99 -3.29 -10.92
N ASP A 185 1.19 -2.69 -11.79
CA ASP A 185 0.19 -1.69 -11.38
C ASP A 185 -0.82 -2.25 -10.37
N SER A 186 -1.19 -3.53 -10.50
CA SER A 186 -2.09 -4.19 -9.56
C SER A 186 -1.46 -4.33 -8.17
N LEU A 187 -0.21 -4.79 -8.09
CA LEU A 187 0.49 -4.93 -6.81
C LEU A 187 0.75 -3.57 -6.15
N VAL A 188 1.15 -2.55 -6.93
CA VAL A 188 1.35 -1.18 -6.42
C VAL A 188 0.04 -0.64 -5.85
N SER A 189 -1.06 -0.77 -6.59
CA SER A 189 -2.39 -0.35 -6.15
C SER A 189 -2.87 -1.10 -4.90
N ASN A 190 -2.66 -2.42 -4.86
CA ASN A 190 -3.01 -3.25 -3.70
C ASN A 190 -2.22 -2.85 -2.46
N ILE A 191 -0.92 -2.59 -2.58
CA ILE A 191 -0.09 -2.13 -1.45
C ILE A 191 -0.55 -0.75 -0.98
N GLN A 192 -0.76 0.21 -1.90
CA GLN A 192 -1.26 1.54 -1.54
C GLN A 192 -2.63 1.47 -0.85
N THR A 193 -3.51 0.56 -1.26
CA THR A 193 -4.88 0.42 -0.73
C THR A 193 -4.91 -0.31 0.61
N PHE A 194 -4.23 -1.46 0.70
CA PHE A 194 -4.32 -2.34 1.85
C PHE A 194 -3.30 -1.99 2.92
N CYS A 195 -2.06 -1.68 2.56
CA CYS A 195 -1.01 -1.37 3.52
C CYS A 195 -1.02 0.07 4.02
N SER A 196 -2.05 0.86 3.71
CA SER A 196 -2.24 2.19 4.32
C SER A 196 -2.97 2.09 5.67
N PRO A 197 -2.52 2.85 6.70
CA PRO A 197 -3.14 2.85 8.01
C PRO A 197 -4.56 3.40 7.93
N LYS A 198 -5.44 2.91 8.80
CA LYS A 198 -6.83 3.38 8.84
C LYS A 198 -6.96 4.80 9.40
N GLY A 199 -5.96 5.30 10.13
CA GLY A 199 -5.96 6.64 10.73
C GLY A 199 -6.93 6.77 11.91
N PHE A 200 -7.25 5.65 12.56
CA PHE A 200 -7.96 5.51 13.82
C PHE A 200 -7.59 4.13 14.39
N SER A 201 -7.74 3.98 15.70
CA SER A 201 -7.39 2.78 16.47
C SER A 201 -8.49 2.41 17.46
N THR A 202 -9.27 3.40 17.94
CA THR A 202 -10.37 3.20 18.89
C THR A 202 -11.73 3.45 18.26
N ILE A 203 -12.78 2.98 18.95
CA ILE A 203 -14.17 3.26 18.57
C ILE A 203 -14.41 4.77 18.48
N LYS A 204 -14.00 5.53 19.49
CA LYS A 204 -14.17 6.99 19.55
C LYS A 204 -13.51 7.68 18.34
N GLU A 205 -12.27 7.35 18.03
CA GLU A 205 -11.55 7.92 16.89
C GLU A 205 -12.27 7.64 15.56
N LEU A 206 -12.86 6.45 15.41
CA LEU A 206 -13.67 6.12 14.23
C LEU A 206 -14.95 6.96 14.15
N ILE A 207 -15.68 7.11 15.25
CA ILE A 207 -16.90 7.95 15.30
C ILE A 207 -16.57 9.40 14.94
N GLU A 208 -15.51 9.96 15.53
CA GLU A 208 -15.03 11.32 15.25
C GLU A 208 -14.62 11.47 13.79
N LYS A 209 -13.90 10.50 13.24
CA LYS A 209 -13.50 10.49 11.83
C LYS A 209 -14.69 10.44 10.87
N ASN A 210 -15.76 9.74 11.23
CA ASN A 210 -16.98 9.68 10.45
C ASN A 210 -17.86 10.94 10.59
N GLY A 211 -17.51 11.87 11.48
CA GLY A 211 -18.34 13.03 11.80
C GLY A 211 -19.63 12.67 12.55
N GLU A 212 -19.70 11.46 13.12
CA GLU A 212 -20.83 10.97 13.89
C GLU A 212 -20.87 11.64 15.28
N LYS A 213 -22.04 11.63 15.94
CA LYS A 213 -22.25 12.24 17.27
C LYS A 213 -22.60 11.19 18.30
N LEU A 214 -22.12 11.36 19.53
CA LEU A 214 -22.39 10.43 20.63
C LEU A 214 -23.60 10.90 21.43
N LEU A 215 -24.52 9.99 21.74
CA LEU A 215 -25.70 10.25 22.60
C LEU A 215 -25.31 10.65 24.03
N THR A 216 -24.07 10.37 24.45
CA THR A 216 -23.53 10.73 25.76
C THR A 216 -23.21 12.22 25.90
N ASP A 217 -23.18 12.98 24.80
CA ASP A 217 -22.97 14.43 24.87
C ASP A 217 -24.13 15.10 25.62
N SER A 218 -23.81 16.10 26.45
CA SER A 218 -24.78 16.79 27.33
C SER A 218 -26.01 17.33 26.59
N GLN A 219 -25.83 17.77 25.35
CA GLN A 219 -26.88 18.28 24.46
C GLN A 219 -27.89 17.23 23.97
N TYR A 220 -27.60 15.92 24.15
CA TYR A 220 -28.46 14.83 23.65
C TYR A 220 -29.09 13.98 24.76
N THR A 221 -29.17 14.50 25.99
CA THR A 221 -29.74 13.78 27.14
C THR A 221 -31.15 13.21 26.86
N GLY A 222 -32.01 13.93 26.12
CA GLY A 222 -33.33 13.44 25.75
C GLY A 222 -33.33 12.29 24.73
N ASP A 223 -32.36 12.27 23.81
CA ASP A 223 -32.22 11.18 22.84
C ASP A 223 -31.61 9.94 23.48
N LEU A 224 -30.70 10.13 24.44
CA LEU A 224 -30.16 9.05 25.26
C LEU A 224 -31.25 8.34 26.06
N GLU A 225 -32.17 9.09 26.67
CA GLU A 225 -33.32 8.53 27.38
C GLU A 225 -34.21 7.70 26.44
N LYS A 226 -34.57 8.24 25.28
CA LYS A 226 -35.34 7.49 24.28
C LYS A 226 -34.63 6.21 23.88
N LYS A 227 -33.32 6.29 23.64
CA LYS A 227 -32.53 5.13 23.25
C LYS A 227 -32.51 4.07 24.34
N TYR A 228 -32.36 4.48 25.59
CA TYR A 228 -32.47 3.57 26.73
C TYR A 228 -33.84 2.86 26.76
N GLN A 229 -34.94 3.60 26.60
CA GLN A 229 -36.29 3.02 26.58
C GLN A 229 -36.50 2.01 25.43
N GLU A 230 -35.86 2.22 24.27
CA GLU A 230 -35.88 1.28 23.15
C GLU A 230 -35.15 -0.04 23.46
N ILE A 231 -34.01 0.03 24.18
CA ILE A 231 -33.12 -1.12 24.32
C ILE A 231 -33.28 -1.87 25.64
N LYS A 232 -33.88 -1.26 26.66
CA LYS A 232 -33.96 -1.81 28.03
C LYS A 232 -34.54 -3.23 28.10
N ASP A 233 -35.41 -3.58 27.15
CA ASP A 233 -36.07 -4.88 27.11
C ASP A 233 -35.36 -5.93 26.26
N LEU A 234 -34.32 -5.53 25.50
CA LEU A 234 -33.54 -6.45 24.67
C LEU A 234 -32.71 -7.38 25.54
N LYS A 235 -32.70 -8.67 25.18
CA LYS A 235 -31.89 -9.69 25.85
C LYS A 235 -30.41 -9.29 25.92
N THR A 236 -29.85 -8.78 24.83
CA THR A 236 -28.44 -8.34 24.76
C THR A 236 -28.10 -7.17 25.70
N TRP A 237 -29.10 -6.40 26.13
CA TRP A 237 -28.92 -5.35 27.14
C TRP A 237 -29.07 -5.92 28.55
N LYS A 238 -30.10 -6.74 28.78
CA LYS A 238 -30.39 -7.39 30.07
C LYS A 238 -29.24 -8.28 30.53
N ASP A 239 -28.76 -9.17 29.66
CA ASP A 239 -27.68 -10.13 29.97
C ASP A 239 -26.36 -9.42 30.37
N GLU A 240 -26.11 -8.19 29.87
CA GLU A 240 -24.91 -7.41 30.18
C GLU A 240 -25.07 -6.49 31.40
N ASN A 241 -26.31 -6.24 31.85
CA ASN A 241 -26.63 -5.25 32.88
C ASN A 241 -27.53 -5.82 33.99
N GLU A 242 -27.51 -7.13 34.22
CA GLU A 242 -28.35 -7.81 35.22
C GLU A 242 -28.24 -7.24 36.64
N GLN A 243 -27.13 -6.57 36.97
CA GLN A 243 -26.85 -5.98 38.28
C GLN A 243 -27.07 -4.46 38.36
N SER A 244 -27.47 -3.80 37.26
CA SER A 244 -27.65 -2.35 37.24
C SER A 244 -29.08 -1.97 37.63
N HIS A 245 -29.27 -0.75 38.12
CA HIS A 245 -30.62 -0.20 38.39
C HIS A 245 -31.44 0.05 37.11
N SER A 246 -30.94 -0.36 35.94
CA SER A 246 -31.55 -0.21 34.62
C SER A 246 -32.01 1.24 34.39
N SER A 247 -31.05 2.13 34.24
CA SER A 247 -31.28 3.56 33.97
C SER A 247 -30.53 4.06 32.73
N ASN A 248 -30.89 5.25 32.25
CA ASN A 248 -30.17 5.95 31.19
C ASN A 248 -28.71 6.28 31.55
N GLU A 249 -28.40 6.46 32.85
CA GLU A 249 -27.03 6.62 33.34
C GLU A 249 -26.21 5.34 33.18
N ASP A 250 -26.83 4.15 33.25
CA ASP A 250 -26.14 2.89 32.97
C ASP A 250 -25.76 2.79 31.48
N LEU A 251 -26.66 3.21 30.58
CA LEU A 251 -26.36 3.33 29.15
C LEU A 251 -25.21 4.32 28.91
N LYS A 252 -25.25 5.49 29.55
CA LYS A 252 -24.17 6.48 29.45
C LYS A 252 -22.83 5.92 29.92
N SER A 253 -22.84 5.25 31.07
CA SER A 253 -21.65 4.62 31.66
C SER A 253 -21.09 3.52 30.74
N TRP A 254 -21.96 2.67 30.20
CA TRP A 254 -21.58 1.62 29.25
C TRP A 254 -20.93 2.23 27.99
N CYS A 255 -21.51 3.28 27.43
CA CYS A 255 -20.92 4.00 26.30
C CYS A 255 -19.55 4.57 26.65
N ASN A 256 -19.44 5.29 27.77
CA ASN A 256 -18.17 5.89 28.19
C ASN A 256 -17.07 4.85 28.45
N LYS A 257 -17.42 3.68 28.97
CA LYS A 257 -16.48 2.58 29.21
C LYS A 257 -15.95 1.94 27.92
N ASN A 258 -16.77 1.89 26.86
CA ASN A 258 -16.43 1.16 25.64
C ASN A 258 -15.86 2.05 24.53
N GLN A 259 -16.04 3.38 24.58
CA GLN A 259 -15.62 4.29 23.49
C GLN A 259 -14.11 4.27 23.22
N ASP A 260 -13.28 4.03 24.25
CA ASP A 260 -11.82 4.05 24.12
C ASP A 260 -11.22 2.66 23.84
N LYS A 261 -12.07 1.63 23.67
CA LYS A 261 -11.60 0.29 23.30
C LYS A 261 -10.98 0.29 21.92
N LYS A 262 -9.88 -0.45 21.78
CA LYS A 262 -9.12 -0.53 20.53
C LYS A 262 -9.65 -1.63 19.62
N PHE A 263 -9.67 -1.36 18.32
CA PHE A 263 -10.03 -2.36 17.31
C PHE A 263 -8.98 -3.47 17.12
N SER A 264 -7.81 -3.33 17.73
CA SER A 264 -6.77 -4.36 17.82
C SER A 264 -7.02 -5.38 18.94
N GLU A 265 -7.97 -5.12 19.85
CA GLU A 265 -8.41 -6.05 20.88
C GLU A 265 -9.46 -7.03 20.30
N GLU A 266 -9.36 -8.29 20.69
CA GLU A 266 -10.29 -9.34 20.27
C GLU A 266 -11.74 -9.01 20.66
N GLY A 267 -12.67 -9.27 19.75
CA GLY A 267 -14.11 -9.08 19.96
C GLY A 267 -14.56 -7.63 19.94
N VAL A 268 -13.65 -6.63 19.93
CA VAL A 268 -14.05 -5.22 19.87
C VAL A 268 -14.76 -4.92 18.56
N PHE A 269 -14.21 -5.35 17.42
CA PHE A 269 -14.82 -5.10 16.12
C PHE A 269 -16.09 -5.94 15.88
N ALA A 270 -16.08 -7.22 16.26
CA ALA A 270 -17.20 -8.14 15.99
C ALA A 270 -18.38 -7.96 16.97
N GLU A 271 -18.12 -7.71 18.25
CA GLU A 271 -19.14 -7.80 19.29
C GLU A 271 -19.45 -6.44 19.92
N ILE A 272 -18.42 -5.69 20.31
CA ILE A 272 -18.59 -4.45 21.08
C ILE A 272 -18.98 -3.29 20.17
N TYR A 273 -18.29 -3.11 19.05
CA TYR A 273 -18.50 -1.98 18.16
C TYR A 273 -19.90 -1.93 17.54
N PRO A 274 -20.50 -3.04 17.04
CA PRO A 274 -21.87 -3.01 16.53
C PRO A 274 -22.87 -2.62 17.61
N LYS A 275 -22.71 -3.14 18.84
CA LYS A 275 -23.53 -2.75 20.00
C LYS A 275 -23.31 -1.28 20.35
N PHE A 276 -22.07 -0.81 20.38
CA PHE A 276 -21.73 0.57 20.66
C PHE A 276 -22.36 1.52 19.64
N ARG A 277 -22.22 1.22 18.35
CA ARG A 277 -22.80 2.03 17.28
C ARG A 277 -24.32 2.08 17.42
N PHE A 278 -24.96 0.95 17.70
CA PHE A 278 -26.41 0.90 17.91
C PHE A 278 -26.86 1.68 19.17
N ARG A 279 -26.13 1.57 20.28
CA ARG A 279 -26.53 2.08 21.60
C ARG A 279 -26.13 3.53 21.86
N CYS A 280 -25.00 3.96 21.30
CA CYS A 280 -24.30 5.18 21.73
C CYS A 280 -24.18 6.23 20.63
N VAL A 281 -24.37 5.88 19.35
CA VAL A 281 -24.26 6.83 18.24
C VAL A 281 -25.63 7.39 17.90
N LYS A 282 -25.69 8.71 17.74
CA LYS A 282 -26.89 9.40 17.31
C LYS A 282 -27.18 9.04 15.85
N VAL A 283 -28.32 8.41 15.60
CA VAL A 283 -28.81 8.22 14.23
C VAL A 283 -29.15 9.60 13.67
N LEU A 284 -28.48 9.99 12.59
CA LEU A 284 -28.89 11.16 11.81
C LEU A 284 -30.24 10.81 11.18
N SER A 285 -31.32 11.43 11.65
CA SER A 285 -32.60 11.34 10.97
C SER A 285 -32.44 11.97 9.59
N THR A 286 -32.44 11.13 8.56
CA THR A 286 -32.58 11.55 7.15
C THR A 286 -33.99 12.06 6.88
#